data_AF-A0A9E2JKI8-F1
#
_entry.id   AF-A0A9E2JKI8-F1
#
_cell.length_a   1.000
_cell.length_b   1.000
_cell.length_c   1.000
_cell.angle_alpha   90.00
_cell.angle_beta   90.00
_cell.angle_gamma   90.00
#
_symmetry.space_group_name_H-M   'P 1'
#
loop_
_entity.id
_entity.type
_entity.pdbx_description
1 polymer ?
#
loop_
_entity_poly.entity_id
_entity_poly.type
_entity_poly.pdbx_seq_one_letter_code
_entity_poly.pdbx_strand_id
1 'polypeptide(L)'
;MNTTLLDRLRGFQIPPTTLLVAGQYVVARLSGVEFDGIIDSPEFGFQRPFDVDFGKMMVRTASHLLGGDVCGRYGFVEQLELSMLMDHRIVSERWTDATDLQSFLVALASSKMSLQVEDEALFTCNLYSFSKGELVIAYFMWRQQEAYLSALDRYCVYVLSKGSSPDTVANILDGLGPLEKEEILRQNGIEYSGLPSWQLRGAGVSLTAENKIAVETNLPEDNAYRPYLQQHLG
;
A
#
# COMPACT_ATOMS: atom_id res chain seq x y z
N MET A 1 -25.29 -26.67 -26.66
CA MET A 1 -24.89 -26.93 -25.26
C MET A 1 -26.16 -27.06 -24.43
N ASN A 2 -26.30 -28.13 -23.66
CA ASN A 2 -27.56 -28.47 -22.97
C ASN A 2 -27.76 -27.51 -21.78
N THR A 3 -28.63 -26.50 -21.96
CA THR A 3 -28.92 -25.43 -20.98
C THR A 3 -29.29 -25.99 -19.60
N THR A 4 -29.96 -27.15 -19.59
CA THR A 4 -30.37 -27.91 -18.40
C THR A 4 -29.22 -28.45 -17.55
N LEU A 5 -28.05 -28.72 -18.12
CA LEU A 5 -26.87 -29.15 -17.35
C LEU A 5 -26.16 -27.94 -16.74
N LEU A 6 -26.06 -26.84 -17.49
CA LEU A 6 -25.43 -25.61 -17.02
C LEU A 6 -26.16 -25.04 -15.80
N ASP A 7 -27.50 -25.02 -15.83
CA ASP A 7 -28.30 -24.54 -14.70
C ASP A 7 -28.19 -25.45 -13.47
N ARG A 8 -28.03 -26.77 -13.66
CA ARG A 8 -27.77 -27.70 -12.56
C ARG A 8 -26.38 -27.50 -11.96
N LEU A 9 -25.36 -27.27 -12.79
CA LEU A 9 -23.99 -27.02 -12.35
C LEU A 9 -23.88 -25.70 -11.57
N ARG A 10 -24.61 -24.65 -11.96
CA ARG A 10 -24.69 -23.37 -11.22
C ARG A 10 -25.17 -23.55 -9.78
N GLY A 11 -26.04 -24.52 -9.51
CA GLY A 11 -26.51 -24.83 -8.15
C GLY A 11 -25.43 -25.40 -7.22
N PHE A 12 -24.29 -25.85 -7.75
CA PHE A 12 -23.14 -26.30 -6.96
C PHE A 12 -22.06 -25.23 -6.77
N GLN A 13 -22.25 -24.04 -7.35
CA GLN A 13 -21.33 -22.92 -7.14
C GLN A 13 -21.47 -22.42 -5.70
N ILE A 14 -20.35 -22.26 -5.02
CA ILE A 14 -20.32 -21.65 -3.68
C ILE A 14 -20.73 -20.17 -3.85
N PRO A 15 -21.78 -19.70 -3.16
CA PRO A 15 -22.24 -18.32 -3.31
C PRO A 15 -21.25 -17.33 -2.70
N PRO A 16 -21.29 -16.05 -3.12
CA PRO A 16 -20.49 -15.00 -2.53
C PRO A 16 -20.65 -14.92 -1.01
N THR A 17 -19.53 -14.74 -0.29
CA THR A 17 -19.55 -14.68 1.18
C THR A 17 -19.83 -13.27 1.68
N THR A 18 -19.37 -12.24 0.96
CA THR A 18 -19.58 -10.83 1.35
C THR A 18 -19.77 -9.97 0.13
N LEU A 19 -20.97 -9.40 -0.02
CA LEU A 19 -21.32 -8.55 -1.15
C LEU A 19 -20.79 -7.13 -0.98
N LEU A 20 -20.32 -6.53 -2.07
CA LEU A 20 -20.02 -5.10 -2.10
C LEU A 20 -21.32 -4.28 -2.21
N VAL A 21 -21.50 -3.32 -1.30
CA VAL A 21 -22.72 -2.51 -1.24
C VAL A 21 -22.55 -1.25 -2.09
N ALA A 22 -23.50 -1.00 -2.98
CA ALA A 22 -23.50 0.18 -3.84
C ALA A 22 -23.41 1.48 -3.03
N GLY A 23 -22.54 2.39 -3.49
CA GLY A 23 -22.30 3.69 -2.86
C GLY A 23 -21.42 3.65 -1.61
N GLN A 24 -20.99 2.48 -1.12
CA GLN A 24 -19.96 2.40 -0.09
C GLN A 24 -18.57 2.59 -0.70
N TYR A 25 -17.72 3.28 0.04
CA TYR A 25 -16.31 3.38 -0.31
C TYR A 25 -15.61 2.08 0.06
N VAL A 26 -14.82 1.55 -0.85
CA VAL A 26 -13.99 0.38 -0.60
C VAL A 26 -12.54 0.79 -0.71
N VAL A 27 -11.72 0.42 0.27
CA VAL A 27 -10.27 0.55 0.22
C VAL A 27 -9.65 -0.84 0.32
N ALA A 28 -8.78 -1.18 -0.63
CA ALA A 28 -8.01 -2.41 -0.62
C ALA A 28 -6.59 -2.12 -0.13
N ARG A 29 -6.20 -2.66 1.02
CA ARG A 29 -4.81 -2.67 1.49
C ARG A 29 -4.14 -3.93 0.98
N LEU A 30 -3.03 -3.79 0.29
CA LEU A 30 -2.18 -4.88 -0.13
C LEU A 30 -0.85 -4.81 0.61
N SER A 31 -0.42 -5.93 1.20
CA SER A 31 0.83 -6.06 1.94
C SER A 31 1.69 -7.14 1.32
N GLY A 32 2.96 -6.81 1.03
CA GLY A 32 3.92 -7.76 0.50
C GLY A 32 4.20 -8.89 1.48
N VAL A 33 4.24 -10.12 0.97
CA VAL A 33 4.54 -11.32 1.76
C VAL A 33 6.06 -11.50 1.77
N GLU A 34 6.66 -11.45 2.96
CA GLU A 34 8.10 -11.67 3.17
C GLU A 34 8.99 -10.76 2.30
N PHE A 35 8.52 -9.57 1.95
CA PHE A 35 9.29 -8.61 1.14
C PHE A 35 10.58 -8.15 1.81
N ASP A 36 10.66 -8.17 3.15
CA ASP A 36 11.95 -7.95 3.82
C ASP A 36 12.98 -8.99 3.35
N GLY A 37 12.62 -10.26 3.12
CA GLY A 37 13.54 -11.27 2.55
C GLY A 37 14.07 -10.90 1.16
N ILE A 38 13.22 -10.30 0.31
CA ILE A 38 13.63 -9.80 -1.01
C ILE A 38 14.58 -8.60 -0.85
N ILE A 39 14.23 -7.63 -0.02
CA ILE A 39 15.07 -6.42 0.16
C ILE A 39 16.38 -6.76 0.87
N ASP A 40 16.38 -7.73 1.80
CA ASP A 40 17.54 -8.11 2.63
C ASP A 40 18.50 -9.02 1.85
N SER A 41 18.02 -9.64 0.78
CA SER A 41 18.83 -10.55 -0.03
C SER A 41 19.89 -9.78 -0.84
N PRO A 42 21.17 -10.21 -0.78
CA PRO A 42 22.24 -9.61 -1.57
C PRO A 42 22.10 -9.89 -3.07
N GLU A 43 21.28 -10.86 -3.47
CA GLU A 43 21.06 -11.24 -4.88
C GLU A 43 20.39 -10.11 -5.67
N PHE A 44 19.47 -9.37 -5.03
CA PHE A 44 18.78 -8.24 -5.66
C PHE A 44 19.53 -6.92 -5.55
N GLY A 45 20.46 -6.81 -4.59
CA GLY A 45 21.34 -5.64 -4.46
C GLY A 45 20.64 -4.34 -4.03
N PHE A 46 19.48 -4.41 -3.38
CA PHE A 46 18.74 -3.25 -2.91
C PHE A 46 19.45 -2.50 -1.78
N GLN A 47 19.29 -1.17 -1.77
CA GLN A 47 19.89 -0.28 -0.79
C GLN A 47 19.09 -0.17 0.50
N ARG A 48 19.80 0.02 1.62
CA ARG A 48 19.23 0.27 2.95
C ARG A 48 19.34 1.73 3.34
N PRO A 49 18.40 2.27 4.14
CA PRO A 49 17.16 1.62 4.60
C PRO A 49 16.05 1.61 3.56
N PHE A 50 16.15 2.45 2.52
CA PHE A 50 15.17 2.58 1.45
C PHE A 50 15.88 2.47 0.11
N ASP A 51 15.35 1.62 -0.76
CA ASP A 51 15.81 1.50 -2.14
C ASP A 51 14.85 2.24 -3.08
N VAL A 52 15.42 3.11 -3.92
CA VAL A 52 14.63 3.94 -4.83
C VAL A 52 13.99 3.13 -5.96
N ASP A 53 14.65 2.07 -6.41
CA ASP A 53 14.15 1.25 -7.50
C ASP A 53 13.05 0.31 -7.01
N PHE A 54 13.19 -0.26 -5.81
CA PHE A 54 12.10 -0.96 -5.14
C PHE A 54 10.88 -0.04 -4.92
N GLY A 55 11.12 1.20 -4.46
CA GLY A 55 10.05 2.20 -4.32
C GLY A 55 9.33 2.49 -5.65
N LYS A 56 10.07 2.61 -6.75
CA LYS A 56 9.48 2.75 -8.11
C LYS A 56 8.70 1.51 -8.51
N MET A 57 9.16 0.31 -8.17
CA MET A 57 8.44 -0.93 -8.45
C MET A 57 7.08 -0.92 -7.74
N MET A 58 7.04 -0.58 -6.46
CA MET A 58 5.79 -0.46 -5.69
C MET A 58 4.83 0.59 -6.28
N VAL A 59 5.35 1.76 -6.66
CA VAL A 59 4.56 2.81 -7.34
C VAL A 59 4.00 2.33 -8.67
N ARG A 60 4.79 1.62 -9.48
CA ARG A 60 4.34 1.04 -10.76
C ARG A 60 3.30 -0.05 -10.55
N THR A 61 3.43 -0.86 -9.49
CA THR A 61 2.44 -1.86 -9.09
C THR A 61 1.12 -1.20 -8.71
N ALA A 62 1.12 -0.18 -7.85
CA ALA A 62 -0.09 0.58 -7.51
C ALA A 62 -0.70 1.26 -8.74
N SER A 63 0.13 1.81 -9.62
CA SER A 63 -0.31 2.44 -10.87
C SER A 63 -0.99 1.45 -11.81
N HIS A 64 -0.57 0.18 -11.82
CA HIS A 64 -1.20 -0.89 -12.61
C HIS A 64 -2.61 -1.24 -12.11
N LEU A 65 -2.94 -0.87 -10.87
CA LEU A 65 -4.25 -1.09 -10.27
C LEU A 65 -5.21 0.09 -10.48
N LEU A 66 -4.81 1.13 -11.22
CA LEU A 66 -5.66 2.28 -11.52
C LEU A 66 -6.56 2.04 -12.74
N GLY A 67 -7.81 2.48 -12.63
CA GLY A 67 -8.78 2.49 -13.71
C GLY A 67 -9.21 1.11 -14.21
N GLY A 68 -9.85 1.11 -15.38
CA GLY A 68 -10.32 -0.09 -16.06
C GLY A 68 -11.19 -1.00 -15.19
N ASP A 69 -11.02 -2.30 -15.41
CA ASP A 69 -11.75 -3.35 -14.70
C ASP A 69 -11.35 -3.48 -13.22
N VAL A 70 -10.22 -2.89 -12.83
CA VAL A 70 -9.78 -2.83 -11.44
C VAL A 70 -10.61 -1.84 -10.65
N CYS A 71 -11.10 -0.77 -11.28
CA CYS A 71 -11.83 0.33 -10.63
C CYS A 71 -11.00 1.10 -9.58
N GLY A 72 -9.66 1.02 -9.60
CA GLY A 72 -8.82 1.79 -8.68
C GLY A 72 -8.79 3.28 -9.05
N ARG A 73 -8.90 4.15 -8.04
CA ARG A 73 -9.01 5.60 -8.22
C ARG A 73 -7.81 6.37 -7.68
N TYR A 74 -7.36 5.97 -6.50
CA TYR A 74 -6.20 6.53 -5.84
C TYR A 74 -5.43 5.41 -5.15
N GLY A 75 -4.12 5.42 -5.25
CA GLY A 75 -3.23 4.53 -4.52
C GLY A 75 -2.33 5.31 -3.58
N PHE A 76 -2.19 4.84 -2.35
CA PHE A 76 -1.17 5.27 -1.41
C PHE A 76 -0.14 4.16 -1.27
N VAL A 77 1.14 4.44 -1.47
CA VAL A 77 2.23 3.47 -1.42
C VAL A 77 3.15 3.81 -0.28
N GLU A 78 3.43 2.85 0.61
CA GLU A 78 4.41 2.99 1.68
C GLU A 78 5.24 1.71 1.85
N GLN A 79 6.56 1.82 1.73
CA GLN A 79 7.48 0.69 1.93
C GLN A 79 7.06 -0.59 1.17
N LEU A 80 6.52 -1.57 1.89
CA LEU A 80 6.13 -2.91 1.43
C LEU A 80 4.62 -3.05 1.21
N GLU A 81 3.86 -1.97 1.40
CA GLU A 81 2.42 -1.96 1.34
C GLU A 81 1.89 -0.88 0.39
N LEU A 82 0.67 -1.12 -0.10
CA LEU A 82 -0.09 -0.11 -0.83
C LEU A 82 -1.56 -0.18 -0.47
N SER A 83 -2.27 0.94 -0.56
CA SER A 83 -3.70 1.05 -0.28
C SER A 83 -4.39 1.69 -1.47
N MET A 84 -5.31 0.96 -2.09
CA MET A 84 -6.08 1.39 -3.25
C MET A 84 -7.49 1.80 -2.84
N LEU A 85 -7.84 3.06 -3.03
CA LEU A 85 -9.23 3.53 -3.02
C LEU A 85 -9.91 3.08 -4.30
N MET A 86 -10.98 2.31 -4.17
CA MET A 86 -11.81 1.89 -5.29
C MET A 86 -12.83 2.97 -5.64
N ASP A 87 -13.20 3.08 -6.91
CA ASP A 87 -14.25 3.98 -7.36
C ASP A 87 -15.62 3.45 -6.90
N HIS A 88 -16.10 4.02 -5.79
CA HIS A 88 -17.36 3.65 -5.14
C HIS A 88 -18.61 3.72 -6.05
N ARG A 89 -18.49 4.42 -7.19
CA ARG A 89 -19.58 4.58 -8.17
C ARG A 89 -19.75 3.34 -9.05
N ILE A 90 -18.66 2.61 -9.31
CA ILE A 90 -18.64 1.49 -10.27
C ILE A 90 -18.17 0.17 -9.65
N VAL A 91 -17.50 0.19 -8.50
CA VAL A 91 -16.87 -1.01 -7.93
C VAL A 91 -17.88 -2.13 -7.66
N SER A 92 -19.06 -1.83 -7.13
CA SER A 92 -20.11 -2.81 -6.86
C SER A 92 -20.88 -3.26 -8.11
N GLU A 93 -20.77 -2.52 -9.21
CA GLU A 93 -21.31 -2.91 -10.51
C GLU A 93 -20.37 -3.89 -11.21
N ARG A 94 -19.05 -3.71 -11.00
CA ARG A 94 -18.00 -4.54 -11.59
C ARG A 94 -17.71 -5.79 -10.79
N TRP A 95 -17.69 -5.68 -9.46
CA TRP A 95 -17.32 -6.72 -8.51
C TRP A 95 -18.46 -6.93 -7.53
N THR A 96 -19.07 -8.10 -7.58
CA THR A 96 -20.19 -8.44 -6.70
C THR A 96 -19.70 -8.97 -5.35
N ASP A 97 -18.69 -9.85 -5.35
CA ASP A 97 -18.09 -10.44 -4.14
C ASP A 97 -16.79 -9.71 -3.76
N ALA A 98 -16.66 -9.38 -2.49
CA ALA A 98 -15.42 -8.89 -1.88
C ALA A 98 -14.24 -9.84 -2.12
N THR A 99 -14.48 -11.15 -2.04
CA THR A 99 -13.45 -12.18 -2.22
C THR A 99 -12.89 -12.17 -3.65
N ASP A 100 -13.76 -12.05 -4.65
CA ASP A 100 -13.36 -11.98 -6.05
C ASP A 100 -12.50 -10.74 -6.32
N LEU A 101 -12.91 -9.58 -5.76
CA LEU A 101 -12.11 -8.35 -5.85
C LEU A 101 -10.73 -8.52 -5.18
N GLN A 102 -10.68 -9.08 -3.97
CA GLN A 102 -9.41 -9.34 -3.27
C GLN A 102 -8.49 -10.25 -4.09
N SER A 103 -9.01 -11.38 -4.58
CA SER A 103 -8.23 -12.32 -5.39
C SER A 103 -7.72 -11.67 -6.68
N PHE A 104 -8.55 -10.87 -7.34
CA PHE A 104 -8.15 -10.16 -8.56
C PHE A 104 -7.05 -9.13 -8.29
N LEU A 105 -7.19 -8.33 -7.24
CA LEU A 105 -6.18 -7.34 -6.85
C LEU A 105 -4.85 -8.01 -6.47
N VAL A 106 -4.88 -9.10 -5.69
CA VAL A 106 -3.70 -9.89 -5.34
C VAL A 106 -3.03 -10.43 -6.60
N ALA A 107 -3.81 -11.01 -7.52
CA ALA A 107 -3.27 -11.58 -8.76
C ALA A 107 -2.55 -10.52 -9.61
N LEU A 108 -3.17 -9.36 -9.82
CA LEU A 108 -2.58 -8.28 -10.60
C LEU A 108 -1.35 -7.67 -9.93
N ALA A 109 -1.43 -7.38 -8.62
CA ALA A 109 -0.32 -6.77 -7.89
C ALA A 109 0.89 -7.70 -7.83
N SER A 110 0.67 -8.98 -7.51
CA SER A 110 1.73 -9.98 -7.42
C SER A 110 2.33 -10.25 -8.79
N SER A 111 1.50 -10.44 -9.83
CA SER A 111 2.01 -10.61 -11.20
C SER A 111 2.86 -9.41 -11.65
N LYS A 112 2.38 -8.19 -11.40
CA LYS A 112 3.12 -6.98 -11.78
C LYS A 112 4.43 -6.86 -11.02
N MET A 113 4.44 -7.16 -9.72
CA MET A 113 5.64 -7.05 -8.89
C MET A 113 6.65 -8.13 -9.23
N SER A 114 6.22 -9.39 -9.41
CA SER A 114 7.12 -10.49 -9.80
C SER A 114 7.82 -10.20 -11.13
N LEU A 115 7.10 -9.62 -12.11
CA LEU A 115 7.70 -9.21 -13.38
C LEU A 115 8.73 -8.08 -13.25
N GLN A 116 8.66 -7.28 -12.18
CA GLN A 116 9.60 -6.17 -11.96
C GLN A 116 10.80 -6.59 -11.11
N VAL A 117 10.59 -7.47 -10.14
CA VAL A 117 11.65 -8.04 -9.29
C VAL A 117 12.41 -9.16 -10.02
N GLU A 118 11.79 -9.75 -11.04
CA GLU A 118 12.29 -10.92 -11.77
C GLU A 118 12.38 -12.18 -10.89
N ASP A 119 11.55 -12.24 -9.85
CA ASP A 119 11.39 -13.39 -8.94
C ASP A 119 9.95 -13.42 -8.35
N GLU A 120 9.62 -14.42 -7.53
CA GLU A 120 8.36 -14.52 -6.83
C GLU A 120 8.17 -13.36 -5.84
N ALA A 121 7.15 -12.51 -6.10
CA ALA A 121 6.71 -11.47 -5.19
C ALA A 121 5.19 -11.55 -5.01
N LEU A 122 4.76 -11.87 -3.79
CA LEU A 122 3.35 -12.08 -3.45
C LEU A 122 2.79 -10.94 -2.60
N PHE A 123 1.51 -10.65 -2.78
CA PHE A 123 0.74 -9.77 -1.89
C PHE A 123 -0.39 -10.54 -1.21
N THR A 124 -0.75 -10.09 -0.01
CA THR A 124 -2.06 -10.35 0.59
C THR A 124 -2.95 -9.12 0.41
N CYS A 125 -4.27 -9.26 0.59
CA CYS A 125 -5.20 -8.13 0.47
C CYS A 125 -6.30 -8.15 1.53
N ASN A 126 -6.51 -7.01 2.18
CA ASN A 126 -7.63 -6.76 3.09
C ASN A 126 -8.50 -5.63 2.52
N LEU A 127 -9.82 -5.83 2.49
CA LEU A 127 -10.77 -4.78 2.15
C LEU A 127 -11.32 -4.10 3.40
N TYR A 128 -11.47 -2.78 3.30
CA TYR A 128 -12.15 -1.92 4.26
C TYR A 128 -13.33 -1.26 3.55
N SER A 129 -14.53 -1.36 4.13
CA SER A 129 -15.72 -0.67 3.63
C SER A 129 -16.10 0.49 4.53
N PHE A 130 -16.39 1.64 3.94
CA PHE A 130 -16.77 2.86 4.64
C PHE A 130 -18.06 3.45 4.08
N SER A 131 -18.95 3.88 4.97
CA SER A 131 -20.21 4.53 4.60
C SER A 131 -20.07 6.02 4.26
N LYS A 132 -18.92 6.64 4.60
CA LYS A 132 -18.68 8.08 4.44
C LYS A 132 -17.26 8.33 3.96
N GLY A 133 -17.11 9.29 3.05
CA GLY A 133 -15.81 9.75 2.55
C GLY A 133 -14.88 10.24 3.67
N GLU A 134 -15.41 10.86 4.71
CA GLU A 134 -14.62 11.30 5.87
C GLU A 134 -13.85 10.17 6.55
N LEU A 135 -14.40 8.94 6.58
CA LEU A 135 -13.71 7.77 7.13
C LEU A 135 -12.59 7.28 6.19
N VAL A 136 -12.76 7.44 4.87
CA VAL A 136 -11.72 7.16 3.88
C VAL A 136 -10.55 8.12 4.05
N ILE A 137 -10.84 9.42 4.23
CA ILE A 137 -9.82 10.42 4.51
C ILE A 137 -9.08 10.07 5.81
N ALA A 138 -9.81 9.77 6.88
CA ALA A 138 -9.21 9.36 8.15
C ALA A 138 -8.32 8.12 8.01
N TYR A 139 -8.74 7.15 7.20
CA TYR A 139 -7.94 5.97 6.88
C TYR A 139 -6.60 6.37 6.23
N PHE A 140 -6.60 7.17 5.17
CA PHE A 140 -5.34 7.54 4.49
C PHE A 140 -4.46 8.47 5.33
N MET A 141 -5.04 9.35 6.17
CA MET A 141 -4.28 10.14 7.15
C MET A 141 -3.59 9.23 8.18
N TRP A 142 -4.32 8.24 8.71
CA TRP A 142 -3.73 7.22 9.59
C TRP A 142 -2.60 6.46 8.88
N ARG A 143 -2.78 6.05 7.63
CA ARG A 143 -1.73 5.37 6.85
C ARG A 143 -0.48 6.24 6.64
N GLN A 144 -0.62 7.54 6.38
CA GLN A 144 0.53 8.44 6.27
C GLN A 144 1.26 8.61 7.63
N GLN A 145 0.51 8.65 8.74
CA GLN A 145 1.11 8.69 10.07
C GLN A 145 1.86 7.40 10.40
N GLU A 146 1.30 6.25 10.06
CA GLU A 146 1.97 4.96 10.20
C GLU A 146 3.24 4.91 9.35
N ALA A 147 3.21 5.42 8.11
CA ALA A 147 4.38 5.52 7.24
C ALA A 147 5.51 6.30 7.93
N TYR A 148 5.17 7.44 8.55
CA TYR A 148 6.12 8.30 9.25
C TYR A 148 6.73 7.64 10.47
N LEU A 149 5.95 6.89 11.25
CA LEU A 149 6.49 6.17 12.41
C LEU A 149 7.30 4.94 12.00
N SER A 150 6.83 4.20 11.00
CA SER A 150 7.50 3.01 10.48
C SER A 150 8.83 3.35 9.80
N ALA A 151 8.90 4.47 9.07
CA ALA A 151 10.14 4.95 8.49
C ALA A 151 11.16 5.31 9.58
N LEU A 152 10.73 5.95 10.67
CA LEU A 152 11.58 6.30 11.81
C LEU A 152 12.21 5.03 12.41
N ASP A 153 11.38 4.02 12.66
CA ASP A 153 11.83 2.71 13.16
C ASP A 153 12.84 2.06 12.20
N ARG A 154 12.56 2.06 10.91
CA ARG A 154 13.44 1.48 9.88
C ARG A 154 14.80 2.19 9.84
N TYR A 155 14.83 3.51 9.95
CA TYR A 155 16.09 4.27 10.04
C TYR A 155 16.86 3.94 11.32
N CYS A 156 16.18 3.83 12.46
CA CYS A 156 16.80 3.48 13.73
C CYS A 156 17.43 2.07 13.68
N VAL A 157 16.70 1.09 13.15
CA VAL A 157 17.23 -0.27 12.91
C VAL A 157 18.45 -0.21 12.00
N TYR A 158 18.40 0.57 10.92
CA TYR A 158 19.52 0.69 9.98
C TYR A 158 20.78 1.28 10.60
N VAL A 159 20.68 2.31 11.44
CA VAL A 159 21.88 2.89 12.07
C VAL A 159 22.44 2.00 13.17
N LEU A 160 21.57 1.40 13.99
CA LEU A 160 22.00 0.56 15.12
C LEU A 160 22.58 -0.79 14.66
N SER A 161 22.06 -1.38 13.59
CA SER A 161 22.55 -2.65 13.04
C SER A 161 24.00 -2.60 12.54
N LYS A 162 24.57 -1.41 12.34
CA LYS A 162 26.00 -1.23 11.99
C LYS A 162 26.96 -1.62 13.11
N GLY A 163 26.48 -1.74 14.35
CA GLY A 163 27.32 -2.05 15.50
C GLY A 163 26.65 -2.93 16.57
N SER A 164 25.44 -3.42 16.33
CA SER A 164 24.65 -4.20 17.30
C SER A 164 23.98 -5.40 16.65
N SER A 165 23.78 -6.48 17.41
CA SER A 165 23.02 -7.64 16.95
C SER A 165 21.52 -7.31 16.80
N PRO A 166 20.76 -8.05 15.97
CA PRO A 166 19.31 -7.83 15.83
C PRO A 166 18.55 -7.81 17.16
N ASP A 167 18.85 -8.74 18.07
CA ASP A 167 18.23 -8.79 19.40
C ASP A 167 18.55 -7.55 20.25
N THR A 168 19.78 -7.04 20.14
CA THR A 168 20.19 -5.82 20.85
C THR A 168 19.46 -4.61 20.29
N VAL A 169 19.36 -4.50 18.96
CA VAL A 169 18.61 -3.44 18.30
C VAL A 169 17.14 -3.46 18.72
N ALA A 170 16.50 -4.63 18.69
CA ALA A 170 15.11 -4.79 19.10
C ALA A 170 14.90 -4.35 20.56
N ASN A 171 15.78 -4.77 21.47
CA ASN A 171 15.71 -4.38 22.89
C ASN A 171 15.96 -2.88 23.13
N ILE A 172 16.81 -2.24 22.32
CA ILE A 172 17.04 -0.78 22.41
C ILE A 172 15.80 -0.02 21.96
N LEU A 173 15.15 -0.46 20.88
CA LEU A 173 13.98 0.22 20.32
C LEU A 173 12.70 -0.05 21.10
N ASP A 174 12.66 -1.15 21.86
CA ASP A 174 11.54 -1.48 22.72
C ASP A 174 11.32 -0.38 23.77
N GLY A 175 10.09 0.11 23.85
CA GLY A 175 9.70 1.17 24.78
C GLY A 175 10.13 2.60 24.41
N LEU A 176 10.87 2.82 23.31
CA LEU A 176 11.23 4.18 22.87
C LEU A 176 10.07 4.87 22.13
N GLY A 177 9.82 6.10 22.50
CA GLY A 177 8.93 7.02 21.80
C GLY A 177 9.61 7.70 20.59
N PRO A 178 8.82 8.42 19.78
CA PRO A 178 9.33 9.06 18.56
C PRO A 178 10.49 10.04 18.79
N LEU A 179 10.43 10.84 19.86
CA LEU A 179 11.47 11.82 20.18
C LEU A 179 12.82 11.17 20.50
N GLU A 180 12.81 10.05 21.23
CA GLU A 180 14.03 9.31 21.57
C GLU A 180 14.62 8.63 20.33
N LYS A 181 13.77 8.13 19.43
CA LYS A 181 14.20 7.57 18.14
C LYS A 181 14.81 8.63 17.24
N GLU A 182 14.23 9.82 17.16
CA GLU A 182 14.81 10.96 16.42
C GLU A 182 16.16 11.40 17.00
N GLU A 183 16.32 11.37 18.33
CA GLU A 183 17.62 11.62 18.99
C GLU A 183 18.68 10.59 18.57
N ILE A 184 18.33 9.29 18.52
CA ILE A 184 19.24 8.24 18.02
C ILE A 184 19.70 8.56 16.59
N LEU A 185 18.78 8.95 15.71
CA LEU A 185 19.13 9.32 14.34
C LEU A 185 20.06 10.53 14.28
N ARG A 186 19.79 11.56 15.07
CA ARG A 186 20.61 12.78 15.11
C ARG A 186 22.03 12.51 15.61
N GLN A 187 22.17 11.66 16.63
CA GLN A 187 23.49 11.22 17.13
C GLN A 187 24.27 10.42 16.09
N ASN A 188 23.58 9.81 15.13
CA ASN A 188 24.17 9.10 13.99
C ASN A 188 24.24 9.98 12.71
N GLY A 189 24.05 11.30 12.84
CA GLY A 189 24.20 12.27 11.76
C GLY A 189 23.04 12.30 10.76
N ILE A 190 21.88 11.76 11.11
CA ILE A 190 20.68 11.76 10.27
C ILE A 190 19.66 12.75 10.85
N GLU A 191 19.34 13.80 10.09
CA GLU A 191 18.24 14.71 10.38
C GLU A 191 16.95 14.16 9.77
N TYR A 192 16.10 13.55 10.61
CA TYR A 192 14.93 12.77 10.16
C TYR A 192 13.95 13.61 9.32
N SER A 193 13.69 14.84 9.77
CA SER A 193 12.81 15.79 9.08
C SER A 193 13.33 16.22 7.70
N GLY A 194 14.64 16.09 7.44
CA GLY A 194 15.28 16.45 6.19
C GLY A 194 15.34 15.34 5.14
N LEU A 195 14.83 14.14 5.46
CA LEU A 195 14.83 13.01 4.53
C LEU A 195 13.76 13.16 3.44
N PRO A 196 13.94 12.52 2.26
CA PRO A 196 12.96 12.53 1.18
C PRO A 196 11.54 12.18 1.63
N SER A 197 10.56 13.02 1.28
CA SER A 197 9.16 12.87 1.69
C SER A 197 8.58 11.50 1.38
N TRP A 198 8.87 10.92 0.21
CA TRP A 198 8.38 9.57 -0.15
C TRP A 198 8.86 8.45 0.79
N GLN A 199 10.01 8.61 1.44
CA GLN A 199 10.51 7.65 2.43
C GLN A 199 9.75 7.80 3.75
N LEU A 200 9.41 9.03 4.11
CA LEU A 200 8.76 9.35 5.39
C LEU A 200 7.24 9.23 5.35
N ARG A 201 6.62 9.52 4.21
CA ARG A 201 5.17 9.72 4.09
C ARG A 201 4.55 8.93 2.94
N GLY A 202 5.35 8.11 2.24
CA GLY A 202 4.89 7.36 1.09
C GLY A 202 4.64 8.22 -0.15
N ALA A 203 4.01 7.62 -1.16
CA ALA A 203 3.69 8.26 -2.43
C ALA A 203 2.23 8.04 -2.83
N GLY A 204 1.63 9.04 -3.46
CA GLY A 204 0.30 8.96 -4.04
C GLY A 204 0.34 8.63 -5.52
N VAL A 205 -0.58 7.80 -6.02
CA VAL A 205 -0.80 7.55 -7.44
C VAL A 205 -2.26 7.77 -7.80
N SER A 206 -2.53 8.41 -8.93
CA SER A 206 -3.90 8.64 -9.42
C SER A 206 -3.93 8.81 -10.93
N LEU A 207 -5.12 8.85 -11.51
CA LEU A 207 -5.33 9.22 -12.90
C LEU A 207 -5.62 10.71 -13.01
N THR A 208 -4.99 11.39 -13.97
CA THR A 208 -5.36 12.76 -14.37
C THR A 208 -6.68 12.75 -15.16
N ALA A 209 -7.24 13.93 -15.42
CA ALA A 209 -8.42 14.07 -16.28
C ALA A 209 -8.21 13.50 -17.69
N GLU A 210 -6.97 13.48 -18.18
CA GLU A 210 -6.57 12.90 -19.46
C GLU A 210 -6.25 11.39 -19.39
N ASN A 211 -6.61 10.73 -18.28
CA ASN A 211 -6.39 9.31 -18.04
C ASN A 211 -4.90 8.91 -18.07
N LYS A 212 -4.01 9.83 -17.65
CA LYS A 212 -2.58 9.57 -17.47
C LYS A 212 -2.28 9.31 -16.01
N ILE A 213 -1.27 8.48 -15.75
CA ILE A 213 -0.82 8.22 -14.37
C ILE A 213 -0.07 9.45 -13.84
N ALA A 214 -0.54 9.97 -12.72
CA ALA A 214 0.14 10.98 -11.91
C ALA A 214 0.70 10.34 -10.65
N VAL A 215 1.93 10.71 -10.28
CA VAL A 215 2.62 10.25 -9.07
C VAL A 215 3.02 11.46 -8.25
N GLU A 216 2.62 11.50 -6.99
CA GLU A 216 3.00 12.51 -6.01
C GLU A 216 3.95 11.89 -4.97
N THR A 217 5.22 12.28 -5.00
CA THR A 217 6.26 11.78 -4.07
C THR A 217 6.51 12.73 -2.91
N ASN A 218 5.90 13.91 -2.94
CA ASN A 218 5.93 14.90 -1.88
C ASN A 218 4.50 15.16 -1.39
N LEU A 219 3.89 14.12 -0.81
CA LEU A 219 2.54 14.21 -0.29
C LEU A 219 2.43 15.34 0.75
N PRO A 220 1.35 16.15 0.71
CA PRO A 220 1.13 17.17 1.72
C PRO A 220 1.03 16.57 3.13
N GLU A 221 1.36 17.37 4.13
CA GLU A 221 1.28 17.00 5.54
C GLU A 221 0.19 17.77 6.28
N ASP A 222 -0.14 17.30 7.49
CA ASP A 222 -1.07 17.93 8.42
C ASP A 222 -2.40 18.37 7.76
N ASN A 223 -2.73 19.65 7.90
CA ASN A 223 -3.97 20.25 7.43
C ASN A 223 -4.06 20.31 5.91
N ALA A 224 -2.95 20.16 5.17
CA ALA A 224 -2.94 20.18 3.71
C ALA A 224 -3.25 18.81 3.10
N TYR A 225 -3.09 17.71 3.85
CA TYR A 225 -3.31 16.37 3.31
C TYR A 225 -4.79 16.03 3.12
N ARG A 226 -5.66 16.50 4.02
CA ARG A 226 -7.11 16.31 3.90
C ARG A 226 -7.69 16.91 2.61
N PRO A 227 -7.44 18.20 2.27
CA PRO A 227 -7.89 18.77 0.99
C PRO A 227 -7.33 18.03 -0.23
N TYR A 228 -6.08 17.57 -0.16
CA TYR A 228 -5.49 16.74 -1.19
C TYR A 228 -6.26 15.42 -1.37
N LEU A 229 -6.58 14.71 -0.29
CA LEU A 229 -7.34 13.46 -0.37
C LEU A 229 -8.76 13.67 -0.91
N GLN A 230 -9.42 14.78 -0.53
CA GLN A 230 -10.78 15.10 -0.98
C GLN A 230 -10.93 15.13 -2.51
N GLN A 231 -9.89 15.52 -3.25
CA GLN A 231 -9.93 15.53 -4.72
C GLN A 231 -10.09 14.14 -5.32
N HIS A 232 -9.73 13.09 -4.59
CA HIS A 232 -9.80 11.70 -5.05
C HIS A 232 -11.11 10.99 -4.68
N LEU A 233 -11.96 11.60 -3.85
CA LEU A 233 -13.19 10.98 -3.35
C LEU A 233 -14.42 11.15 -4.27
N GLY A 234 -14.44 12.18 -5.13
CA GLY A 234 -15.62 12.60 -5.89
C GLY A 234 -16.02 11.71 -7.06
#